data_AF-A0A8H7GI91-F1
#
_entry.id   AF-A0A8H7GI91-F1
#
_cell.length_a   1.000
_cell.length_b   1.000
_cell.length_c   1.000
_cell.angle_alpha   90.00
_cell.angle_beta   90.00
_cell.angle_gamma   90.00
#
_symmetry.space_group_name_H-M   'P 1'
#
loop_
_entity.id
_entity.type
_entity.pdbx_description
1 polymer ?
#
loop_
_entity_poly.entity_id
_entity_poly.type
_entity_poly.pdbx_seq_one_letter_code
_entity_poly.pdbx_strand_id
1 'polypeptide(L)'
;MQVWAITYNPEIFTEESTLGLDPPLAFNVSHDNALIAMAFGPGELDPPAYRLGVDVMKVELPKRESFPAFVRIFSDQLTPLETQMVLSVPQADGVRLFFGIWTMKEAYTKALGLGLGFDFSRIEYNATRETLTIDGETPLGWQIIKFEIQNERDGEQETYQGVAARFTGDDVTVISTNDSKGNWLFHYDAVAFVNRAIQELV
;
A
#
# COMPACT_ATOMS: atom_id res chain seq x y z
N MET A 1 -10.91 -1.26 -8.80
CA MET A 1 -9.86 -1.86 -7.96
C MET A 1 -10.54 -2.39 -6.72
N GLN A 2 -10.37 -3.69 -6.46
CA GLN A 2 -10.85 -4.33 -5.23
C GLN A 2 -9.61 -4.78 -4.45
N VAL A 3 -9.62 -4.65 -3.11
CA VAL A 3 -8.50 -5.03 -2.23
C VAL A 3 -8.91 -6.20 -1.34
N TRP A 4 -8.15 -7.30 -1.32
CA TRP A 4 -8.43 -8.57 -0.60
C TRP A 4 -7.29 -8.93 0.38
N ALA A 5 -7.55 -9.61 1.49
CA ALA A 5 -6.55 -9.96 2.51
C ALA A 5 -6.36 -11.48 2.68
N ILE A 6 -5.16 -12.04 2.43
CA ILE A 6 -4.91 -13.50 2.42
C ILE A 6 -3.48 -13.89 2.87
N THR A 7 -3.29 -14.80 3.84
CA THR A 7 -1.96 -15.29 4.33
C THR A 7 -1.22 -16.29 3.43
N TYR A 8 0.05 -16.03 3.05
CA TYR A 8 0.94 -17.07 2.47
C TYR A 8 2.48 -16.80 2.52
N ASN A 9 3.23 -17.92 2.40
CA ASN A 9 4.68 -18.22 2.48
C ASN A 9 5.45 -17.89 1.16
N PRO A 10 6.78 -17.63 1.15
CA PRO A 10 7.44 -16.98 0.02
C PRO A 10 8.10 -17.97 -0.95
N GLU A 11 7.60 -18.06 -2.18
CA GLU A 11 8.43 -18.34 -3.37
C GLU A 11 7.89 -17.53 -4.56
N ILE A 12 8.80 -16.86 -5.27
CA ILE A 12 8.55 -15.89 -6.33
C ILE A 12 8.17 -16.62 -7.63
N PHE A 13 7.08 -16.19 -8.27
CA PHE A 13 6.85 -16.39 -9.70
C PHE A 13 6.44 -15.07 -10.35
N THR A 14 7.28 -14.55 -11.26
CA THR A 14 6.86 -13.60 -12.30
C THR A 14 6.74 -14.35 -13.62
N GLU A 15 5.73 -13.97 -14.39
CA GLU A 15 5.35 -14.43 -15.74
C GLU A 15 4.45 -15.67 -15.82
N GLU A 16 3.14 -15.43 -15.73
CA GLU A 16 2.18 -15.83 -16.76
C GLU A 16 0.92 -14.97 -16.57
N SER A 17 0.65 -14.08 -17.53
CA SER A 17 -0.66 -13.41 -17.66
C SER A 17 -1.72 -14.50 -17.57
N THR A 18 -2.64 -14.43 -16.62
CA THR A 18 -3.68 -15.44 -16.37
C THR A 18 -4.23 -16.03 -17.67
N LEU A 19 -3.70 -17.19 -18.06
CA LEU A 19 -3.94 -17.78 -19.38
C LEU A 19 -5.44 -18.08 -19.52
N GLY A 20 -6.07 -17.50 -20.55
CA GLY A 20 -7.50 -17.67 -20.81
C GLY A 20 -8.41 -16.55 -20.29
N LEU A 21 -7.87 -15.52 -19.62
CA LEU A 21 -8.62 -14.29 -19.30
C LEU A 21 -8.26 -13.16 -20.29
N ASP A 22 -9.28 -12.49 -20.81
CA ASP A 22 -9.15 -11.31 -21.68
C ASP A 22 -10.02 -10.15 -21.13
N PRO A 23 -9.41 -9.07 -20.57
CA PRO A 23 -7.97 -8.90 -20.38
C PRO A 23 -7.41 -9.83 -19.28
N PRO A 24 -6.08 -10.01 -19.22
CA PRO A 24 -5.43 -10.71 -18.10
C PRO A 24 -5.79 -10.10 -16.75
N LEU A 25 -5.55 -10.81 -15.65
CA LEU A 25 -5.69 -10.26 -14.31
C LEU A 25 -4.41 -9.53 -13.89
N ALA A 26 -4.53 -8.25 -13.56
CA ALA A 26 -3.51 -7.52 -12.81
C ALA A 26 -3.75 -7.70 -11.32
N PHE A 27 -2.69 -7.99 -10.57
CA PHE A 27 -2.75 -7.99 -9.11
C PHE A 27 -1.42 -7.56 -8.48
N ASN A 28 -1.50 -7.03 -7.27
CA ASN A 28 -0.35 -6.75 -6.42
C ASN A 28 -0.70 -7.10 -4.97
N VAL A 29 0.27 -7.59 -4.21
CA VAL A 29 0.08 -8.05 -2.83
C VAL A 29 1.04 -7.33 -1.90
N SER A 30 0.56 -7.00 -0.70
CA SER A 30 1.38 -6.59 0.44
C SER A 30 0.91 -7.29 1.71
N HIS A 31 1.78 -7.34 2.71
CA HIS A 31 1.49 -7.97 3.98
C HIS A 31 2.26 -7.29 5.09
N ASP A 32 1.64 -7.22 6.25
CA ASP A 32 2.33 -6.92 7.50
C ASP A 32 1.58 -7.56 8.67
N ASN A 33 2.34 -8.11 9.62
CA ASN A 33 1.81 -8.79 10.81
C ASN A 33 0.68 -9.79 10.48
N ALA A 34 -0.55 -9.50 10.89
CA ALA A 34 -1.70 -10.39 10.73
C ALA A 34 -2.54 -10.09 9.48
N LEU A 35 -2.14 -9.11 8.67
CA LEU A 35 -2.91 -8.62 7.54
C LEU A 35 -2.17 -8.86 6.23
N ILE A 36 -2.92 -9.27 5.20
CA ILE A 36 -2.52 -9.11 3.81
C ILE A 36 -3.45 -8.15 3.10
N ALA A 37 -2.95 -7.51 2.07
CA ALA A 37 -3.74 -6.76 1.12
C ALA A 37 -3.34 -7.21 -0.29
N MET A 38 -4.32 -7.26 -1.18
CA MET A 38 -4.18 -7.67 -2.56
C MET A 38 -5.05 -6.74 -3.38
N ALA A 39 -4.47 -5.79 -4.10
CA ALA A 39 -5.20 -5.04 -5.11
C ALA A 39 -5.26 -5.85 -6.39
N PHE A 40 -6.41 -5.91 -7.05
CA PHE A 40 -6.52 -6.49 -8.40
C PHE A 40 -7.50 -5.71 -9.30
N GLY A 41 -7.37 -5.98 -10.59
CA GLY A 41 -8.22 -5.43 -11.64
C GLY A 41 -7.83 -5.96 -13.02
N PRO A 42 -8.40 -5.40 -14.09
CA PRO A 42 -8.02 -5.70 -15.46
C PRO A 42 -6.53 -5.39 -15.72
N GLY A 43 -5.82 -6.34 -16.33
CA GLY A 43 -4.43 -6.23 -16.78
C GLY A 43 -4.34 -5.62 -18.17
N GLU A 44 -4.80 -4.38 -18.28
CA GLU A 44 -4.87 -3.62 -19.54
C GLU A 44 -3.54 -2.91 -19.89
N LEU A 45 -2.61 -2.86 -18.93
CA LEU A 45 -1.32 -2.14 -19.03
C LEU A 45 -0.14 -3.11 -19.05
N ASP A 46 1.09 -2.59 -19.12
CA ASP A 46 2.27 -3.43 -19.32
C ASP A 46 2.62 -4.30 -18.08
N PRO A 47 2.93 -5.60 -18.27
CA PRO A 47 3.45 -6.46 -17.20
C PRO A 47 4.85 -6.02 -16.72
N PRO A 48 5.33 -6.51 -15.55
CA PRO A 48 4.68 -7.46 -14.65
C PRO A 48 3.77 -6.80 -13.59
N ALA A 49 3.86 -5.48 -13.41
CA ALA A 49 3.13 -4.76 -12.37
C ALA A 49 1.77 -4.20 -12.84
N TYR A 50 1.52 -4.14 -14.16
CA TYR A 50 0.27 -3.65 -14.74
C TYR A 50 -0.17 -2.28 -14.20
N ARG A 51 0.79 -1.48 -13.71
CA ARG A 51 0.57 -0.19 -13.04
C ARG A 51 -0.41 -0.25 -11.87
N LEU A 52 -0.38 -1.35 -11.11
CA LEU A 52 -1.21 -1.57 -9.93
C LEU A 52 -0.34 -1.96 -8.73
N GLY A 53 -0.53 -1.28 -7.60
CA GLY A 53 0.25 -1.49 -6.40
C GLY A 53 -0.59 -1.33 -5.14
N VAL A 54 -0.27 -2.09 -4.10
CA VAL A 54 -0.86 -1.95 -2.77
C VAL A 54 0.23 -2.08 -1.71
N ASP A 55 0.09 -1.33 -0.64
CA ASP A 55 0.87 -1.52 0.57
C ASP A 55 0.02 -1.39 1.82
N VAL A 56 0.37 -2.16 2.86
CA VAL A 56 -0.25 -2.10 4.19
C VAL A 56 0.81 -2.26 5.26
N MET A 57 0.71 -1.48 6.33
CA MET A 57 1.62 -1.52 7.47
C MET A 57 0.83 -1.34 8.77
N LYS A 58 1.14 -2.15 9.79
CA LYS A 58 0.64 -1.97 11.15
C LYS A 58 1.21 -0.68 11.71
N VAL A 59 0.34 0.16 12.26
CA VAL A 59 0.70 1.43 12.90
C VAL A 59 1.23 1.15 14.31
N GLU A 60 2.46 0.64 14.39
CA GLU A 60 3.10 0.30 15.66
C GLU A 60 4.59 0.63 15.62
N LEU A 61 5.08 1.30 16.66
CA LEU A 61 6.51 1.51 16.84
C LEU A 61 7.16 0.28 17.48
N PRO A 62 8.44 -0.01 17.15
CA PRO A 62 9.20 -0.99 17.89
C PRO A 62 9.23 -0.66 19.40
N LYS A 63 8.96 -1.66 20.26
CA LYS A 63 8.76 -1.51 21.72
C LYS A 63 9.85 -0.76 22.50
N ARG A 64 11.04 -0.58 21.93
CA ARG A 64 12.20 0.04 22.59
C ARG A 64 12.73 1.28 21.85
N GLU A 65 11.99 1.80 20.88
CA GLU A 65 12.43 2.93 20.07
C GLU A 65 11.54 4.16 20.31
N SER A 66 12.16 5.32 20.50
CA SER A 66 11.41 6.58 20.53
C SER A 66 11.01 6.98 19.12
N PHE A 67 9.86 7.65 18.94
CA PHE A 67 9.43 8.06 17.61
C PHE A 67 10.46 8.90 16.82
N PRO A 68 11.14 9.91 17.42
CA PRO A 68 12.17 10.67 16.68
C PRO A 68 13.38 9.82 16.29
N ALA A 69 13.77 8.85 17.13
CA ALA A 69 14.88 7.96 16.83
C ALA A 69 14.50 6.95 15.73
N PHE A 70 13.25 6.48 15.72
CA PHE A 70 12.68 5.69 14.65
C PHE A 70 12.70 6.47 13.32
N VAL A 71 12.18 7.71 13.29
CA VAL A 71 12.22 8.56 12.08
C VAL A 71 13.65 8.77 11.57
N ARG A 72 14.64 8.93 12.47
CA ARG A 72 16.05 9.06 12.10
C ARG A 72 16.61 7.81 11.41
N ILE A 73 16.15 6.61 11.75
CA ILE A 73 16.58 5.37 11.07
C ILE A 73 16.13 5.39 9.59
N PHE A 74 15.00 6.00 9.30
CA PHE A 74 14.42 6.09 7.95
C PHE A 74 14.66 7.44 7.26
N SER A 75 15.61 8.24 7.74
CA SER A 75 15.82 9.60 7.22
C SER A 75 16.13 9.64 5.72
N ASP A 76 16.84 8.63 5.22
CA ASP A 76 17.23 8.55 3.80
C ASP A 76 16.04 8.18 2.89
N GLN A 77 14.93 7.72 3.47
CA GLN A 77 13.70 7.37 2.74
C GLN A 77 12.64 8.46 2.83
N LEU A 78 12.88 9.52 3.61
CA LEU A 78 11.98 10.64 3.79
C LEU A 78 12.57 11.91 3.18
N THR A 79 11.72 12.75 2.59
CA THR A 79 12.16 14.09 2.20
C THR A 79 12.27 14.99 3.45
N PRO A 80 12.96 16.15 3.35
CA PRO A 80 12.99 17.12 4.43
C PRO A 80 11.60 17.60 4.86
N LEU A 81 10.67 17.75 3.90
CA LEU A 81 9.29 18.13 4.18
C LEU A 81 8.57 17.04 4.98
N GLU A 82 8.67 15.79 4.55
CA GLU A 82 8.05 14.64 5.23
C GLU A 82 8.59 14.46 6.64
N THR A 83 9.91 14.54 6.81
CA THR A 83 10.57 14.49 8.12
C THR A 83 10.06 15.61 9.03
N GLN A 84 9.94 16.82 8.51
CA GLN A 84 9.38 17.94 9.27
C GLN A 84 7.91 17.68 9.63
N MET A 85 7.08 17.26 8.69
CA MET A 85 5.65 17.02 8.94
C MET A 85 5.43 15.98 10.04
N VAL A 86 6.12 14.84 9.99
CA VAL A 86 5.93 13.76 10.98
C VAL A 86 6.41 14.17 12.38
N LEU A 87 7.47 14.98 12.49
CA LEU A 87 8.02 15.41 13.78
C LEU A 87 7.35 16.66 14.37
N SER A 88 6.55 17.40 13.58
CA SER A 88 5.92 18.65 14.01
C SER A 88 4.52 18.49 14.59
N VAL A 89 4.03 17.27 14.71
CA VAL A 89 2.70 16.91 15.24
C VAL A 89 2.82 16.05 16.50
N PRO A 90 1.75 15.88 17.31
CA PRO A 90 1.77 14.94 18.43
C PRO A 90 2.22 13.54 17.99
N GLN A 91 2.96 12.84 18.84
CA GLN A 91 3.58 11.56 18.49
C GLN A 91 2.61 10.55 17.87
N ALA A 92 1.40 10.42 18.41
CA ALA A 92 0.40 9.48 17.88
C ALA A 92 0.02 9.78 16.41
N ASP A 93 -0.15 11.07 16.10
CA ASP A 93 -0.46 11.53 14.74
C ASP A 93 0.76 11.42 13.82
N GLY A 94 1.95 11.70 14.36
CA GLY A 94 3.22 11.58 13.64
C GLY A 94 3.50 10.14 13.21
N VAL A 95 3.24 9.17 14.10
CA VAL A 95 3.37 7.73 13.80
C VAL A 95 2.40 7.33 12.69
N ARG A 96 1.13 7.72 12.78
CA ARG A 96 0.13 7.47 11.72
C ARG A 96 0.55 8.08 10.39
N LEU A 97 1.02 9.32 10.42
CA LEU A 97 1.48 10.04 9.23
C LEU A 97 2.71 9.39 8.61
N PHE A 98 3.68 8.95 9.41
CA PHE A 98 4.86 8.22 8.93
C PHE A 98 4.44 6.96 8.14
N PHE A 99 3.61 6.11 8.74
CA PHE A 99 3.17 4.88 8.06
C PHE A 99 2.30 5.17 6.83
N GLY A 100 1.52 6.25 6.85
CA GLY A 100 0.80 6.74 5.67
C GLY A 100 1.73 7.20 4.53
N ILE A 101 2.81 7.93 4.84
CA ILE A 101 3.84 8.32 3.86
C ILE A 101 4.55 7.07 3.34
N TRP A 102 4.92 6.14 4.22
CA TRP A 102 5.61 4.91 3.83
C TRP A 102 4.79 4.08 2.85
N THR A 103 3.56 3.75 3.23
CA THR A 103 2.63 2.95 2.41
C THR A 103 2.30 3.66 1.09
N MET A 104 2.22 5.00 1.09
CA MET A 104 2.06 5.79 -0.13
C MET A 104 3.19 5.55 -1.12
N LYS A 105 4.44 5.66 -0.66
CA LYS A 105 5.64 5.47 -1.48
C LYS A 105 5.74 4.03 -1.97
N GLU A 106 5.59 3.05 -1.07
CA GLU A 106 5.61 1.62 -1.39
C GLU A 106 4.53 1.22 -2.41
N ALA A 107 3.28 1.64 -2.21
CA ALA A 107 2.20 1.30 -3.14
C ALA A 107 2.46 1.88 -4.53
N TYR A 108 2.98 3.11 -4.61
CA TYR A 108 3.35 3.75 -5.88
C TYR A 108 4.51 3.03 -6.57
N THR A 109 5.60 2.72 -5.86
CA THR A 109 6.77 2.05 -6.45
C THR A 109 6.48 0.60 -6.84
N LYS A 110 5.64 -0.10 -6.06
CA LYS A 110 5.09 -1.42 -6.42
C LYS A 110 4.30 -1.35 -7.73
N ALA A 111 3.45 -0.34 -7.90
CA ALA A 111 2.71 -0.14 -9.14
C ALA A 111 3.64 0.13 -10.33
N LEU A 112 4.78 0.80 -10.12
CA LEU A 112 5.78 1.00 -11.17
C LEU A 112 6.56 -0.27 -11.53
N GLY A 113 6.51 -1.33 -10.70
CA GLY A 113 7.28 -2.55 -10.90
C GLY A 113 8.79 -2.39 -10.69
N LEU A 114 9.21 -1.32 -10.00
CA LEU A 114 10.63 -0.97 -9.83
C LEU A 114 11.29 -1.66 -8.62
N GLY A 115 10.51 -2.36 -7.79
CA GLY A 115 10.99 -3.09 -6.62
C GLY A 115 11.71 -2.21 -5.60
N LEU A 116 12.58 -2.83 -4.79
CA LEU A 116 13.38 -2.16 -3.74
C LEU A 116 14.45 -1.19 -4.27
N GLY A 117 14.57 -1.02 -5.60
CA GLY A 117 15.58 -0.17 -6.22
C GLY A 117 15.16 1.29 -6.43
N PHE A 118 13.90 1.64 -6.14
CA PHE A 118 13.45 3.02 -6.28
C PHE A 118 13.87 3.86 -5.07
N ASP A 119 14.55 4.97 -5.32
CA ASP A 119 14.96 5.90 -4.29
C ASP A 119 13.76 6.69 -3.76
N PHE A 120 13.32 6.37 -2.53
CA PHE A 120 12.17 7.03 -1.89
C PHE A 120 12.39 8.52 -1.65
N SER A 121 13.64 9.00 -1.61
CA SER A 121 13.94 10.42 -1.45
C SER A 121 13.46 11.26 -2.65
N ARG A 122 13.24 10.62 -3.80
CA ARG A 122 12.69 11.26 -5.01
C ARG A 122 11.17 11.42 -4.95
N ILE A 123 10.49 10.66 -4.10
CA ILE A 123 9.05 10.72 -3.90
C ILE A 123 8.78 11.63 -2.72
N GLU A 124 7.99 12.67 -2.92
CA GLU A 124 7.49 13.52 -1.83
C GLU A 124 5.97 13.45 -1.78
N TYR A 125 5.43 12.96 -0.66
CA TYR A 125 4.01 13.02 -0.36
C TYR A 125 3.72 14.10 0.69
N ASN A 126 3.01 15.14 0.28
CA ASN A 126 2.55 16.21 1.15
C ASN A 126 1.12 15.92 1.63
N ALA A 127 0.99 15.36 2.83
CA ALA A 127 -0.30 15.00 3.41
C ALA A 127 -1.20 16.20 3.75
N THR A 128 -0.65 17.40 3.94
CA THR A 128 -1.46 18.62 4.16
C THR A 128 -2.12 19.09 2.87
N ARG A 129 -1.44 18.94 1.74
CA ARG A 129 -1.94 19.35 0.41
C ARG A 129 -2.57 18.21 -0.37
N GLU A 130 -2.45 16.98 0.11
CA GLU A 130 -2.87 15.75 -0.59
C GLU A 130 -2.24 15.66 -1.98
N THR A 131 -0.93 15.90 -2.07
CA THR A 131 -0.17 15.87 -3.32
C THR A 131 1.00 14.90 -3.25
N LEU A 132 1.20 14.14 -4.33
CA LEU A 132 2.39 13.33 -4.57
C LEU A 132 3.23 14.00 -5.66
N THR A 133 4.55 14.05 -5.48
CA THR A 133 5.49 14.52 -6.51
C THR A 133 6.68 13.58 -6.63
N ILE A 134 7.24 13.49 -7.83
CA ILE A 134 8.45 12.74 -8.16
C ILE A 134 9.45 13.74 -8.74
N ASP A 135 10.59 13.91 -8.08
CA ASP A 135 11.58 14.94 -8.42
C ASP A 135 10.97 16.36 -8.55
N GLY A 136 9.94 16.66 -7.73
CA GLY A 136 9.25 17.95 -7.71
C GLY A 136 8.07 18.08 -8.69
N GLU A 137 7.82 17.10 -9.56
CA GLU A 137 6.74 17.12 -10.54
C GLU A 137 5.59 16.19 -10.12
N THR A 138 4.34 16.59 -10.33
CA THR A 138 3.19 15.71 -10.06
C THR A 138 3.09 14.63 -11.14
N PRO A 139 3.17 13.33 -10.79
CA PRO A 139 2.94 12.27 -11.78
C PRO A 139 1.46 12.31 -12.16
N LEU A 140 1.12 12.39 -13.45
CA LEU A 140 -0.27 12.40 -13.92
C LEU A 140 -0.82 10.99 -14.13
N GLY A 141 -2.14 10.86 -14.16
CA GLY A 141 -2.84 9.62 -14.48
C GLY A 141 -2.84 8.60 -13.36
N TRP A 142 -2.72 9.02 -12.10
CA TRP A 142 -2.77 8.11 -10.96
C TRP A 142 -4.03 8.28 -10.15
N GLN A 143 -4.66 7.15 -9.83
CA GLN A 143 -5.65 7.05 -8.77
C GLN A 143 -5.00 6.38 -7.57
N ILE A 144 -5.00 7.08 -6.44
CA ILE A 144 -4.41 6.61 -5.19
C ILE A 144 -5.48 6.65 -4.11
N ILE A 145 -5.70 5.51 -3.46
CA ILE A 145 -6.70 5.35 -2.42
C ILE A 145 -5.98 5.00 -1.12
N LYS A 146 -6.11 5.87 -0.12
CA LYS A 146 -5.67 5.64 1.25
C LYS A 146 -6.81 5.02 2.05
N PHE A 147 -6.48 4.11 2.96
CA PHE A 147 -7.45 3.45 3.81
C PHE A 147 -6.84 3.00 5.14
N GLU A 148 -7.72 2.76 6.11
CA GLU A 148 -7.34 2.25 7.42
C GLU A 148 -8.15 0.98 7.74
N ILE A 149 -7.45 -0.05 8.22
CA ILE A 149 -8.07 -1.31 8.63
C ILE A 149 -7.88 -1.46 10.14
N GLN A 150 -8.99 -1.78 10.81
CA GLN A 150 -8.98 -2.20 12.21
C GLN A 150 -9.06 -3.72 12.26
N ASN A 151 -8.17 -4.34 13.02
CA ASN A 151 -8.15 -5.77 13.26
C ASN A 151 -8.14 -6.02 14.78
N GLU A 152 -8.74 -7.12 15.21
CA GLU A 152 -8.65 -7.57 16.59
C GLU A 152 -7.98 -8.94 16.61
N ARG A 153 -6.93 -9.07 17.40
CA ARG A 153 -6.18 -10.32 17.54
C ARG A 153 -5.79 -10.51 19.00
N ASP A 154 -6.12 -11.68 19.55
CA ASP A 154 -5.82 -12.03 20.94
C ASP A 154 -6.36 -11.00 21.97
N GLY A 155 -7.43 -10.29 21.62
CA GLY A 155 -8.03 -9.23 22.45
C GLY A 155 -7.35 -7.85 22.35
N GLU A 156 -6.33 -7.72 21.50
CA GLU A 156 -5.67 -6.44 21.20
C GLU A 156 -6.20 -5.85 19.89
N GLN A 157 -6.47 -4.54 19.89
CA GLN A 157 -6.82 -3.82 18.66
C GLN A 157 -5.56 -3.39 17.92
N GLU A 158 -5.48 -3.77 16.66
CA GLU A 158 -4.43 -3.41 15.73
C GLU A 158 -5.00 -2.46 14.67
N THR A 159 -4.30 -1.36 14.40
CA THR A 159 -4.60 -0.46 13.29
C THR A 159 -3.56 -0.64 12.19
N TYR A 160 -4.03 -0.75 10.95
CA TYR A 160 -3.19 -0.81 9.76
C TYR A 160 -3.49 0.38 8.86
N GLN A 161 -2.44 1.02 8.35
CA GLN A 161 -2.52 2.02 7.29
C GLN A 161 -2.24 1.35 5.96
N GLY A 162 -3.04 1.66 4.96
CA GLY A 162 -2.91 1.08 3.64
C GLY A 162 -3.09 2.08 2.52
N VAL A 163 -2.41 1.83 1.41
CA VAL A 163 -2.53 2.61 0.19
C VAL A 163 -2.60 1.66 -1.00
N ALA A 164 -3.50 1.95 -1.93
CA ALA A 164 -3.54 1.28 -3.22
C ALA A 164 -3.42 2.32 -4.33
N ALA A 165 -2.50 2.09 -5.26
CA ALA A 165 -2.17 2.97 -6.38
C ALA A 165 -2.44 2.27 -7.71
N ARG A 166 -3.13 2.95 -8.62
CA ARG A 166 -3.41 2.46 -9.96
C ARG A 166 -3.21 3.58 -10.98
N PHE A 167 -2.52 3.29 -12.08
CA PHE A 167 -2.50 4.19 -13.23
C PHE A 167 -3.80 4.07 -14.03
N THR A 168 -4.44 5.20 -14.31
CA THR A 168 -5.65 5.32 -15.12
C THR A 168 -5.39 5.95 -16.49
N GLY A 169 -4.26 6.64 -16.65
CA GLY A 169 -3.95 7.38 -17.88
C GLY A 169 -4.66 8.72 -18.02
N ASP A 170 -5.35 9.18 -16.96
CA ASP A 170 -6.01 10.49 -16.94
C ASP A 170 -5.02 11.67 -16.91
N ASP A 171 -5.49 12.88 -17.23
CA ASP A 171 -4.67 14.10 -17.20
C ASP A 171 -4.40 14.63 -15.78
N VAL A 172 -4.93 13.95 -14.75
CA VAL A 172 -4.81 14.36 -13.35
C VAL A 172 -4.48 13.18 -12.46
N THR A 173 -3.91 13.48 -11.29
CA THR A 173 -3.76 12.50 -10.21
C THR A 173 -4.70 12.83 -9.08
N VAL A 174 -5.41 11.79 -8.62
CA VAL A 174 -6.42 11.88 -7.58
C VAL A 174 -5.96 11.03 -6.40
N ILE A 175 -5.78 11.68 -5.26
CA ILE A 175 -5.55 11.03 -3.97
C ILE A 175 -6.84 11.15 -3.17
N SER A 176 -7.40 10.02 -2.74
CA SER A 176 -8.59 9.99 -1.89
C SER A 176 -8.37 9.14 -0.64
N THR A 177 -9.15 9.42 0.39
CA THR A 177 -9.25 8.56 1.58
C THR A 177 -10.61 7.88 1.53
N ASN A 178 -10.62 6.55 1.61
CA ASN A 178 -11.85 5.78 1.61
C ASN A 178 -12.03 5.04 2.94
N ASP A 179 -13.27 4.99 3.42
CA ASP A 179 -13.65 4.17 4.57
C ASP A 179 -13.55 2.68 4.18
N SER A 180 -12.90 1.88 5.03
CA SER A 180 -12.78 0.43 4.88
C SER A 180 -14.12 -0.30 4.91
N LYS A 181 -15.20 0.36 5.34
CA LYS A 181 -16.57 -0.19 5.36
C LYS A 181 -17.32 -0.08 4.02
N GLY A 182 -16.72 0.51 2.98
CA GLY A 182 -17.35 0.64 1.67
C GLY A 182 -17.24 -0.62 0.80
N ASN A 183 -18.08 -0.71 -0.25
CA ASN A 183 -18.14 -1.86 -1.18
C ASN A 183 -16.93 -2.00 -2.12
N TRP A 184 -15.80 -1.37 -1.79
CA TRP A 184 -14.56 -1.36 -2.59
C TRP A 184 -13.45 -2.18 -1.93
N LEU A 185 -13.55 -2.43 -0.61
CA LEU A 185 -12.62 -3.24 0.18
C LEU A 185 -13.37 -4.48 0.71
N PHE A 186 -12.79 -5.66 0.52
CA PHE A 186 -13.39 -6.92 0.96
C PHE A 186 -12.53 -7.57 2.02
N HIS A 187 -13.16 -7.91 3.14
CA HIS A 187 -12.50 -8.56 4.27
C HIS A 187 -12.82 -10.05 4.26
N TYR A 188 -11.78 -10.87 4.32
CA TYR A 188 -11.91 -12.32 4.43
C TYR A 188 -11.13 -12.81 5.64
N ASP A 189 -11.72 -13.74 6.38
CA ASP A 189 -10.94 -14.56 7.30
C ASP A 189 -9.98 -15.43 6.49
N ALA A 190 -8.69 -15.41 6.85
CA ALA A 190 -7.66 -16.05 6.06
C ALA A 190 -7.85 -17.58 5.97
N VAL A 191 -8.26 -18.21 7.08
CA VAL A 191 -8.47 -19.66 7.12
C VAL A 191 -9.66 -20.05 6.25
N ALA A 192 -10.78 -19.35 6.39
CA ALA A 192 -11.97 -19.56 5.57
C ALA A 192 -11.70 -19.32 4.08
N PHE A 193 -10.92 -18.27 3.77
CA PHE A 193 -10.51 -17.96 2.41
C PHE A 193 -9.70 -19.09 1.78
N VAL A 194 -8.62 -19.52 2.46
CA VAL A 194 -7.73 -20.58 1.95
C VAL A 194 -8.48 -21.90 1.80
N ASN A 195 -9.31 -22.26 2.78
CA ASN A 195 -10.13 -23.47 2.69
C ASN A 195 -11.08 -23.44 1.49
N ARG A 196 -11.70 -22.29 1.22
CA ARG A 196 -12.56 -22.13 0.04
C ARG A 196 -11.76 -22.23 -1.26
N ALA A 197 -10.62 -21.53 -1.34
CA ALA A 197 -9.76 -21.58 -2.52
C ALA A 197 -9.30 -23.01 -2.83
N ILE A 198 -8.91 -23.79 -1.82
CA ILE A 198 -8.55 -25.20 -1.98
C ILE A 198 -9.73 -26.03 -2.51
N GLN A 199 -10.96 -25.78 -2.04
CA GLN A 199 -12.15 -26.52 -2.51
C GLN A 199 -12.54 -26.19 -3.95
N GLU A 200 -12.29 -24.95 -4.40
CA GLU A 200 -12.67 -24.48 -5.73
C GLU A 200 -11.60 -24.75 -6.80
N LEU A 201 -10.34 -25.00 -6.40
CA LEU A 201 -9.21 -25.25 -7.28
C LEU A 201 -8.89 -26.75 -7.51
N VAL A 202 -9.57 -27.66 -6.81
CA VAL A 202 -9.45 -29.13 -6.93
C VAL A 202 -10.67 -29.69 -7.66
#